data_AF-A0A7G9TBT5-F1
#
_entry.id   AF-A0A7G9TBT5-F1
#
_cell.length_a   1.000
_cell.length_b   1.000
_cell.length_c   1.000
_cell.angle_alpha   90.00
_cell.angle_beta   90.00
_cell.angle_gamma   90.00
#
_symmetry.space_group_name_H-M   'P 1'
#
loop_
_entity.id
_entity.type
_entity.pdbx_description
1 polymer ?
#
loop_
_entity_poly.entity_id
_entity_poly.type
_entity_poly.pdbx_seq_one_letter_code
_entity_poly.pdbx_strand_id
1 'polypeptide(L)'
;MPLLNPVTPSPAFPPRPVDDARVQLLRSLLADRDWSSEGIVRTRLLQALALLRSQEATSLDEATWLLVADETARYLDFRRLRNLEAQLRGCPHDALRYTRADWEAARNAEAALETHLRHVRFGSYAPEPVPMFRIH
;
A
#
# COMPACT_ATOMS: atom_id res chain seq x y z
N MET A 1 -4.04 60.87 -14.61
CA MET A 1 -2.68 60.30 -14.54
C MET A 1 -2.80 58.85 -14.08
N PRO A 2 -2.85 57.87 -15.01
CA PRO A 2 -3.02 56.46 -14.68
C PRO A 2 -1.66 55.84 -14.35
N LEU A 3 -1.54 55.21 -13.17
CA LEU A 3 -0.38 54.41 -12.80
C LEU A 3 -0.61 52.96 -13.29
N LEU A 4 -0.01 52.61 -14.43
CA LEU A 4 0.09 51.23 -14.89
C LEU A 4 1.21 50.54 -14.12
N ASN A 5 0.86 49.67 -13.17
CA ASN A 5 1.79 48.74 -12.55
C ASN A 5 2.14 47.64 -13.57
N PRO A 6 3.42 47.42 -13.94
CA PRO A 6 3.79 46.25 -14.72
C PRO A 6 3.69 45.01 -13.83
N VAL A 7 2.74 44.12 -14.16
CA VAL A 7 2.72 42.76 -13.61
C VAL A 7 3.93 42.03 -14.17
N THR A 8 4.98 41.91 -13.36
CA THR A 8 6.08 40.98 -13.62
C THR A 8 5.51 39.57 -13.67
N PRO A 9 5.65 38.82 -14.78
CA PRO A 9 5.24 37.42 -14.82
C PRO A 9 6.09 36.65 -13.80
N SER A 10 5.41 35.95 -12.90
CA SER A 10 6.02 35.01 -11.95
C SER A 10 6.98 34.09 -12.72
N PRO A 11 8.22 33.84 -12.24
CA PRO A 11 9.12 32.93 -12.92
C PRO A 11 8.42 31.58 -13.04
N ALA A 12 8.20 31.13 -14.28
CA ALA A 12 7.71 29.80 -14.58
C ALA A 12 8.61 28.82 -13.84
N PHE A 13 8.08 28.19 -12.80
CA PHE A 13 8.78 27.13 -12.10
C PHE A 13 9.14 26.10 -13.17
N PRO A 14 10.43 25.77 -13.40
CA PRO A 14 10.75 24.67 -14.28
C PRO A 14 10.00 23.46 -13.73
N PRO A 15 9.34 22.63 -14.57
CA PRO A 15 8.79 21.38 -14.10
C PRO A 15 9.96 20.64 -13.49
N ARG A 16 9.96 20.50 -12.15
CA ARG A 16 10.95 19.66 -11.49
C ARG A 16 10.86 18.32 -12.23
N PRO A 17 11.98 17.73 -12.66
CA PRO A 17 11.96 16.31 -12.97
C PRO A 17 11.62 15.67 -11.63
N VAL A 18 10.33 15.45 -11.40
CA VAL A 18 9.86 14.57 -10.35
C VAL A 18 10.43 13.25 -10.85
N ASP A 19 11.59 12.84 -10.34
CA ASP A 19 11.96 11.44 -10.31
C ASP A 19 10.70 10.75 -9.81
N ASP A 20 9.95 10.14 -10.74
CA ASP A 20 8.54 9.87 -10.54
C ASP A 20 8.46 9.00 -9.28
N ALA A 21 7.87 9.53 -8.20
CA ALA A 21 7.97 8.91 -6.88
C ALA A 21 7.46 7.46 -6.93
N ARG A 22 6.55 7.19 -7.87
CA ARG A 22 6.01 5.86 -8.21
C ARG A 22 7.08 4.96 -8.81
N VAL A 23 7.86 5.46 -9.77
CA VAL A 23 9.01 4.76 -10.37
C VAL A 23 10.06 4.46 -9.31
N GLN A 24 10.35 5.42 -8.42
CA GLN A 24 11.30 5.21 -7.34
C GLN A 24 10.79 4.19 -6.31
N LEU A 25 9.50 4.21 -5.99
CA LEU A 25 8.87 3.21 -5.14
C LEU A 25 8.94 1.81 -5.76
N LEU A 26 8.59 1.66 -7.04
CA LEU A 26 8.72 0.41 -7.80
C LEU A 26 10.16 -0.11 -7.81
N ARG A 27 11.16 0.76 -8.02
CA ARG A 27 12.58 0.40 -7.93
C ARG A 27 12.93 -0.13 -6.54
N SER A 28 12.48 0.56 -5.49
CA SER A 28 12.76 0.13 -4.12
C SER A 28 12.11 -1.21 -3.79
N LEU A 29 10.87 -1.44 -4.23
CA LEU A 29 10.16 -2.71 -4.10
C LEU A 29 10.92 -3.85 -4.78
N LEU A 30 11.38 -3.63 -6.01
CA LEU A 30 12.08 -4.66 -6.78
C LEU A 30 13.51 -4.95 -6.28
N ALA A 31 14.12 -3.99 -5.58
CA ALA A 31 15.46 -4.09 -5.02
C ALA A 31 15.50 -4.64 -3.58
N ASP A 32 14.39 -4.58 -2.84
CA ASP A 32 14.33 -5.11 -1.48
C ASP A 32 14.42 -6.64 -1.49
N ARG A 33 15.42 -7.18 -0.80
CA ARG A 33 15.71 -8.62 -0.75
C ARG A 33 14.73 -9.38 0.14
N ASP A 34 14.14 -8.69 1.11
CA ASP A 34 13.21 -9.29 2.07
C ASP A 34 11.78 -9.30 1.50
N TRP A 35 11.57 -8.59 0.37
CA TRP A 35 10.34 -8.55 -0.40
C TRP A 35 10.42 -9.41 -1.67
N SER A 36 10.21 -10.73 -1.53
CA SER A 36 10.22 -11.65 -2.67
C SER A 36 8.86 -11.73 -3.38
N SER A 37 8.68 -11.03 -4.49
CA SER A 37 7.51 -11.22 -5.36
C SER A 37 7.62 -12.51 -6.18
N GLU A 38 6.49 -13.17 -6.47
CA GLU A 38 6.44 -14.32 -7.39
C GLU A 38 7.05 -13.99 -8.76
N GLY A 39 7.64 -14.98 -9.45
CA GLY A 39 8.39 -14.75 -10.69
C GLY A 39 7.59 -14.05 -11.80
N ILE A 40 6.32 -14.41 -11.98
CA ILE A 40 5.43 -13.79 -12.97
C ILE A 40 5.11 -12.34 -12.59
N VAL A 41 4.76 -12.11 -11.31
CA VAL A 41 4.47 -10.76 -10.78
C VAL A 41 5.70 -9.87 -10.93
N ARG A 42 6.88 -10.36 -10.54
CA ARG A 42 8.15 -9.63 -10.68
C ARG A 42 8.43 -9.27 -12.13
N THR A 43 8.20 -10.19 -13.07
CA THR A 43 8.39 -9.95 -14.50
C THR A 43 7.46 -8.84 -15.00
N ARG A 44 6.18 -8.89 -14.63
CA ARG A 44 5.21 -7.84 -14.98
C ARG A 44 5.57 -6.48 -14.37
N LEU A 45 6.02 -6.44 -13.11
CA LEU A 45 6.47 -5.20 -12.46
C LEU A 45 7.72 -4.62 -13.14
N LEU A 46 8.66 -5.46 -13.60
CA LEU A 46 9.82 -5.03 -14.37
C LEU A 46 9.42 -4.46 -15.74
N GLN A 47 8.47 -5.10 -16.43
CA GLN A 47 7.91 -4.59 -17.68
C GLN A 47 7.21 -3.24 -17.46
N ALA A 48 6.39 -3.12 -16.40
CA ALA A 48 5.74 -1.87 -16.03
C ALA A 48 6.75 -0.76 -15.74
N LEU A 49 7.82 -1.07 -15.00
CA LEU A 49 8.90 -0.13 -14.73
C LEU A 49 9.62 0.32 -16.01
N ALA A 50 9.83 -0.59 -16.98
CA ALA A 50 10.43 -0.25 -18.26
C ALA A 50 9.53 0.71 -19.06
N LEU A 51 8.22 0.43 -19.12
CA LEU A 51 7.23 1.26 -19.82
C LEU A 51 7.07 2.64 -19.17
N LEU A 52 7.06 2.73 -17.83
CA LEU A 52 7.00 4.01 -17.12
C LEU A 52 8.27 4.86 -17.29
N ARG A 53 9.40 4.22 -17.62
CA ARG A 53 10.67 4.92 -17.89
C ARG A 53 10.81 5.36 -19.33
N SER A 54 10.17 4.67 -20.28
CA SER A 54 10.14 5.13 -21.67
C SER A 54 9.26 6.38 -21.75
N GLN A 55 9.76 7.45 -22.38
CA GLN A 55 8.98 8.64 -22.71
C GLN A 55 7.91 8.38 -23.79
N GLU A 56 7.81 7.14 -24.29
CA GLU A 56 6.81 6.75 -25.26
C GLU A 56 5.44 6.65 -24.61
N ALA A 57 4.41 7.12 -25.31
CA ALA A 57 3.02 7.17 -24.85
C ALA A 57 2.35 5.78 -24.82
N THR A 58 3.10 4.71 -24.53
CA THR A 58 2.55 3.38 -24.34
C THR A 58 1.87 3.33 -22.98
N SER A 59 0.55 3.50 -22.99
CA SER A 59 -0.26 3.38 -21.78
C SER A 59 -0.21 1.95 -21.27
N LEU A 60 0.13 1.78 -19.98
CA LEU A 60 -0.13 0.55 -19.25
C LEU A 60 -1.61 0.17 -19.34
N ASP A 61 -1.89 -1.12 -19.49
CA ASP A 61 -3.24 -1.64 -19.39
C ASP A 61 -3.74 -1.58 -17.93
N GLU A 62 -5.07 -1.57 -17.78
CA GLU A 62 -5.72 -1.46 -16.47
C GLU A 62 -5.26 -2.56 -15.50
N ALA A 63 -5.12 -3.79 -15.99
CA ALA A 63 -4.69 -4.92 -15.18
C ALA A 63 -3.28 -4.71 -14.60
N THR A 64 -2.33 -4.17 -15.37
CA THR A 64 -0.99 -3.88 -14.87
C THR A 64 -0.99 -2.68 -13.92
N TRP A 65 -1.85 -1.67 -14.15
CA TRP A 65 -2.03 -0.59 -13.19
C TRP A 65 -2.52 -1.09 -11.84
N LEU A 66 -3.54 -1.95 -11.81
CA LEU A 66 -4.06 -2.55 -10.59
C LEU A 66 -3.00 -3.42 -9.89
N LEU A 67 -2.25 -4.22 -10.66
CA LEU A 67 -1.15 -5.02 -10.12
C LEU A 67 -0.07 -4.14 -9.45
N VAL A 68 0.37 -3.08 -10.13
CA VAL A 68 1.37 -2.13 -9.59
C VAL A 68 0.82 -1.45 -8.33
N ALA A 69 -0.43 -1.00 -8.35
CA ALA A 69 -1.06 -0.35 -7.22
C ALA A 69 -1.15 -1.29 -6.00
N ASP A 70 -1.58 -2.53 -6.20
CA ASP A 70 -1.70 -3.52 -5.13
C ASP A 70 -0.32 -3.88 -4.55
N GLU A 71 0.65 -4.23 -5.39
CA GLU A 71 2.00 -4.58 -4.91
C GLU A 71 2.70 -3.41 -4.22
N THR A 72 2.55 -2.19 -4.72
CA THR A 72 3.14 -1.01 -4.06
C THR A 72 2.46 -0.69 -2.72
N ALA A 73 1.14 -0.85 -2.62
CA ALA A 73 0.43 -0.69 -1.35
C ALA A 73 0.86 -1.74 -0.31
N ARG A 74 0.96 -3.02 -0.72
CA ARG A 74 1.45 -4.11 0.13
C ARG A 74 2.88 -3.88 0.61
N TYR A 75 3.76 -3.43 -0.29
CA TYR A 75 5.15 -3.13 0.06
C TYR A 75 5.28 -1.96 1.04
N LEU A 76 4.45 -0.92 0.92
CA LEU A 76 4.42 0.19 1.88
C LEU A 76 3.95 -0.28 3.27
N ASP A 77 2.94 -1.14 3.32
CA ASP A 77 2.47 -1.74 4.57
C ASP A 77 3.52 -2.66 5.21
N PHE A 78 4.20 -3.48 4.40
CA PHE A 78 5.36 -4.27 4.84
C PHE A 78 6.43 -3.40 5.49
N ARG A 79 6.83 -2.30 4.85
CA ARG A 79 7.82 -1.37 5.42
C ARG A 79 7.34 -0.76 6.74
N ARG A 80 6.06 -0.41 6.82
CA ARG A 80 5.44 0.11 8.05
C ARG A 80 5.50 -0.92 9.16
N LEU A 81 5.08 -2.16 8.91
CA LEU A 81 5.08 -3.23 9.92
C LEU A 81 6.49 -3.62 10.34
N ARG A 82 7.43 -3.73 9.40
CA ARG A 82 8.86 -3.96 9.71
C ARG A 82 9.42 -2.89 10.63
N ASN A 83 9.03 -1.63 10.41
CA ASN A 83 9.46 -0.53 11.27
C ASN A 83 8.88 -0.61 12.68
N LEU A 84 7.58 -0.93 12.79
CA LEU A 84 6.93 -1.10 14.08
C LEU A 84 7.53 -2.28 14.86
N GLU A 85 7.76 -3.41 14.20
CA GLU A 85 8.34 -4.60 14.82
C GLU A 85 9.76 -4.34 15.34
N ALA A 86 10.58 -3.61 14.57
CA ALA A 86 11.92 -3.20 14.99
C ALA A 86 11.88 -2.30 16.24
N GLN A 87 10.93 -1.34 16.28
CA GLN A 87 10.72 -0.47 17.43
C GLN A 87 10.28 -1.26 18.67
N LEU A 88 9.36 -2.21 18.52
CA LEU A 88 8.87 -3.05 19.62
C LEU A 88 9.97 -3.94 20.19
N ARG A 89 10.88 -4.44 19.35
CA ARG A 89 12.01 -5.27 19.78
C ARG A 89 13.25 -4.47 20.19
N GLY A 90 13.23 -3.15 20.01
CA GLY A 90 14.37 -2.28 20.32
C GLY A 90 15.63 -2.60 19.50
N CYS A 91 15.47 -3.19 18.31
CA CYS A 91 16.59 -3.59 17.45
C CYS A 91 16.62 -2.76 16.15
N PRO A 92 17.79 -2.59 15.52
CA PRO A 92 17.87 -1.95 14.21
C PRO A 92 17.21 -2.83 13.14
N HIS A 93 16.71 -2.20 12.07
CA HIS A 93 15.99 -2.88 10.99
C HIS A 93 16.79 -4.05 10.39
N ASP A 94 18.11 -3.90 10.25
CA ASP A 94 18.98 -4.92 9.64
C ASP A 94 19.16 -6.16 10.53
N ALA A 95 18.94 -6.03 11.84
CA ALA A 95 18.97 -7.14 12.78
C ALA A 95 17.63 -7.88 12.86
N LEU A 96 16.56 -7.28 12.35
CA LEU A 96 15.23 -7.87 12.31
C LEU A 96 15.05 -8.66 11.01
N ARG A 97 15.01 -9.98 11.11
CA ARG A 97 14.63 -10.84 9.98
C ARG A 97 13.11 -10.85 9.83
N TYR A 98 12.58 -9.86 9.12
CA TYR A 98 11.16 -9.73 8.80
C TYR A 98 10.98 -9.73 7.29
N THR A 99 10.42 -10.81 6.78
CA THR A 99 10.29 -11.11 5.34
C THR A 99 8.86 -10.92 4.85
N ARG A 100 8.66 -10.97 3.53
CA ARG A 100 7.32 -10.98 2.93
C ARG A 100 6.44 -12.10 3.50
N ALA A 101 6.99 -13.28 3.76
CA ALA A 101 6.23 -14.40 4.32
C ALA A 101 5.70 -14.09 5.73
N ASP A 102 6.49 -13.39 6.55
CA ASP A 102 6.07 -12.97 7.89
C ASP A 102 4.94 -11.92 7.80
N TRP A 103 5.04 -11.00 6.85
CA TRP A 103 3.97 -10.03 6.57
C TRP A 103 2.69 -10.70 6.06
N GLU A 104 2.79 -11.65 5.13
CA GLU A 104 1.64 -12.42 4.64
C GLU A 104 0.99 -13.22 5.77
N ALA A 105 1.78 -13.85 6.63
CA ALA A 105 1.28 -14.56 7.81
C ALA A 105 0.54 -13.62 8.77
N ALA A 106 1.08 -12.42 9.04
CA ALA A 106 0.41 -11.41 9.85
C ALA A 106 -0.93 -10.95 9.23
N ARG A 107 -0.95 -10.67 7.91
CA ARG A 107 -2.17 -10.30 7.19
C ARG A 107 -3.23 -11.40 7.23
N ASN A 108 -2.81 -12.65 7.08
CA ASN A 108 -3.71 -13.81 7.15
C ASN A 108 -4.28 -14.00 8.55
N ALA A 109 -3.46 -13.84 9.60
CA ALA A 109 -3.90 -13.90 10.98
C ALA A 109 -4.92 -12.80 11.31
N GLU A 110 -4.68 -11.57 10.84
CA GLU A 110 -5.63 -10.46 11.01
C GLU A 110 -6.96 -10.72 10.29
N ALA A 111 -6.92 -11.20 9.04
CA ALA A 111 -8.14 -11.53 8.29
C ALA A 111 -8.95 -12.67 8.94
N ALA A 112 -8.25 -13.67 9.49
CA ALA A 112 -8.86 -14.76 10.25
C ALA A 112 -9.52 -14.24 11.54
N LEU A 113 -8.84 -13.35 12.27
CA LEU A 113 -9.39 -12.70 13.47
C LEU A 113 -10.63 -11.87 13.12
N GLU A 114 -10.58 -11.06 12.07
CA GLU A 114 -11.73 -10.25 11.64
C GLU A 114 -12.93 -11.14 11.27
N THR A 115 -12.70 -12.22 10.54
CA THR A 115 -13.73 -13.20 10.19
C THR A 115 -14.34 -13.83 11.44
N HIS A 116 -13.49 -14.21 12.41
CA HIS A 116 -13.94 -14.74 13.68
C HIS A 116 -14.78 -13.72 14.47
N LEU A 117 -14.33 -12.46 14.58
CA LEU A 117 -15.06 -11.40 15.26
C LEU A 117 -16.41 -11.09 14.59
N ARG A 118 -16.48 -11.10 13.25
CA ARG A 118 -17.76 -10.98 12.53
C ARG A 118 -18.67 -12.15 12.88
N HIS A 119 -18.16 -13.38 12.87
CA HIS A 119 -18.95 -14.56 13.22
C HIS A 119 -19.49 -14.50 14.66
N VAL A 120 -18.64 -14.17 15.64
CA VAL A 120 -19.04 -13.97 17.04
C VAL A 120 -20.09 -12.86 17.14
N ARG A 121 -19.91 -11.74 16.43
CA ARG A 121 -20.92 -10.67 16.37
C ARG A 121 -22.27 -11.20 15.89
N PHE A 122 -22.32 -12.03 14.85
CA PHE A 122 -23.59 -12.58 14.36
C PHE A 122 -24.17 -13.68 15.25
N GLY A 123 -23.33 -14.46 15.95
CA GLY A 123 -23.75 -15.59 16.78
C GLY A 123 -24.05 -15.25 18.25
N SER A 124 -23.49 -14.15 18.78
CA SER A 124 -23.51 -13.85 20.23
C SER A 124 -24.47 -12.73 20.64
N TYR A 125 -25.13 -12.04 19.71
CA TYR A 125 -26.34 -11.28 20.06
C TYR A 125 -27.52 -12.24 20.15
N ALA A 126 -27.70 -12.89 21.30
CA ALA A 126 -28.97 -13.52 21.62
C ALA A 126 -30.06 -12.43 21.62
N PRO A 127 -31.21 -12.62 20.95
CA PRO A 127 -32.31 -11.68 21.04
C PRO A 127 -32.75 -11.56 22.50
N GLU A 128 -32.96 -10.33 22.96
CA GLU A 128 -33.52 -10.07 24.28
C GLU A 128 -34.84 -10.86 24.42
N PRO A 129 -35.03 -11.65 25.50
CA PRO A 129 -36.25 -12.41 25.67
C PRO A 129 -37.43 -11.43 25.73
N VAL A 130 -38.26 -11.44 24.69
CA VAL A 130 -39.46 -10.60 24.61
C VAL A 130 -40.35 -10.94 25.81
N PRO A 131 -40.65 -9.99 26.71
CA PRO A 131 -41.53 -10.26 27.84
C PRO A 131 -42.93 -10.60 27.29
N MET A 132 -43.31 -11.87 27.40
CA MET A 132 -44.66 -12.32 27.09
C MET A 132 -45.58 -11.96 28.27
N PHE A 133 -46.38 -10.91 28.11
CA PHE A 133 -47.44 -10.60 29.05
C PHE A 133 -48.58 -11.61 28.87
N ARG A 134 -48.93 -12.33 29.95
CA ARG A 134 -50.13 -13.18 29.99
C ARG A 134 -51.29 -12.35 30.54
N ILE A 135 -52.35 -12.22 29.75
CA ILE A 135 -53.62 -11.64 30.18
C ILE A 135 -54.41 -12.75 30.86
N HIS A 136 -54.77 -12.54 32.13
CA HIS A 136 -55.65 -13.42 32.92
C HIS A 136 -57.07 -12.86 32.95
#